data_AF-A0A7K3ISA0-F1
#
_entry.id   AF-A0A7K3ISA0-F1
#
_cell.length_a   1.000
_cell.length_b   1.000
_cell.length_c   1.000
_cell.angle_alpha   90.00
_cell.angle_beta   90.00
_cell.angle_gamma   90.00
#
_symmetry.space_group_name_H-M   'P 1'
#
loop_
_entity.id
_entity.type
_entity.pdbx_description
1 polymer ?
#
loop_
_entity_poly.entity_id
_entity_poly.type
_entity_poly.pdbx_seq_one_letter_code
_entity_poly.pdbx_strand_id
1 'polypeptide(L)'
;MKKAEEISVLIIYTGGTIGMVHDPKTGSLVPIDFKHITRHVPVLSNSGFNLESVSFDPVKDSSDIDPVFWVRMAEIIEHNYDNYDGFVVLHGTDTMAYSASALSFMM
;
A
#
# COMPACT_ATOMS: atom_id res chain seq x y z
N MET A 1 -10.41 32.86 3.45
CA MET A 1 -9.63 31.98 2.56
C MET A 1 -10.04 30.55 2.84
N LYS A 2 -10.60 29.82 1.86
CA LYS A 2 -10.85 28.38 2.02
C LYS A 2 -9.47 27.69 2.14
N LYS A 3 -9.25 26.91 3.18
CA LYS A 3 -8.12 25.98 3.25
C LYS A 3 -8.25 25.09 2.01
N ALA A 4 -7.20 24.97 1.18
CA ALA A 4 -7.20 23.98 0.12
C ALA A 4 -7.52 22.63 0.79
N GLU A 5 -8.51 21.89 0.27
CA GLU A 5 -8.78 20.54 0.77
C GLU A 5 -7.46 19.76 0.65
N GLU A 6 -6.96 19.28 1.79
CA GLU A 6 -5.73 18.49 1.85
C GLU A 6 -6.04 17.15 1.17
N ILE A 7 -5.48 16.95 -0.02
CA ILE A 7 -5.65 15.71 -0.79
C ILE A 7 -5.19 14.52 0.07
N SER A 8 -6.08 13.55 0.22
CA SER A 8 -5.93 12.36 1.04
C SER A 8 -5.64 11.14 0.17
N VAL A 9 -4.62 10.37 0.53
CA VAL A 9 -4.20 9.18 -0.23
C VAL A 9 -4.04 7.99 0.70
N LEU A 10 -4.66 6.87 0.33
CA LEU A 10 -4.49 5.60 1.04
C LEU A 10 -3.39 4.76 0.37
N ILE A 11 -2.38 4.38 1.16
CA ILE A 11 -1.32 3.47 0.76
C ILE A 11 -1.69 2.05 1.16
N ILE A 12 -1.83 1.15 0.19
CA ILE A 12 -2.18 -0.26 0.39
C ILE A 12 -0.91 -1.09 0.22
N TYR A 13 -0.40 -1.67 1.30
CA TYR A 13 0.79 -2.51 1.27
C TYR A 13 0.43 -4.00 1.18
N THR A 14 0.79 -4.61 0.04
CA THR A 14 0.48 -6.01 -0.27
C THR A 14 1.60 -6.98 0.08
N GLY A 15 2.84 -6.49 0.16
CA GLY A 15 4.05 -7.26 0.39
C GLY A 15 5.19 -6.87 -0.55
N GLY A 16 6.09 -7.81 -0.79
CA GLY A 16 7.38 -7.56 -1.45
C GLY A 16 8.42 -6.92 -0.53
N THR A 17 9.62 -6.68 -1.07
CA THR A 17 10.77 -6.22 -0.26
C THR A 17 10.78 -4.71 0.02
N ILE A 18 9.98 -3.93 -0.70
CA ILE A 18 9.89 -2.46 -0.57
C ILE A 18 9.51 -2.04 0.85
N GLY A 19 8.69 -2.85 1.52
CA GLY A 19 8.21 -2.61 2.87
C GLY A 19 8.84 -3.51 3.92
N MET A 20 10.01 -4.10 3.69
CA MET A 20 10.67 -4.96 4.67
C MET A 20 11.86 -4.25 5.32
N VAL A 21 11.95 -4.35 6.64
CA VAL A 21 13.11 -3.91 7.43
C VAL A 21 13.73 -5.10 8.14
N HIS A 22 15.02 -4.99 8.44
CA HIS A 22 15.67 -5.97 9.30
C HIS A 22 15.20 -5.75 10.74
N ASP A 23 14.65 -6.78 11.35
CA ASP A 23 14.45 -6.80 12.79
C ASP A 23 15.83 -6.79 13.47
N PRO A 24 16.17 -5.74 14.24
CA PRO A 24 17.48 -5.62 14.87
C PRO A 24 17.75 -6.71 15.92
N LYS A 25 16.72 -7.44 16.38
CA LYS A 25 16.87 -8.54 17.35
C LYS A 25 17.12 -9.88 16.67
N THR A 26 16.41 -10.16 15.58
CA THR A 26 16.41 -11.48 14.93
C THR A 26 17.20 -11.53 13.62
N GLY A 27 17.52 -10.36 13.04
CA GLY A 27 18.14 -10.24 11.71
C GLY A 27 17.22 -10.67 10.56
N SER A 28 15.99 -11.08 10.85
CA SER A 28 15.01 -11.48 9.84
C SER A 28 14.37 -10.25 9.19
N LEU A 29 13.91 -10.39 7.95
CA LEU A 29 13.11 -9.36 7.30
C LEU A 29 11.68 -9.40 7.85
N VAL A 30 11.23 -8.28 8.39
CA VAL A 30 9.86 -8.10 8.89
C VAL A 30 9.18 -6.95 8.13
N PRO A 31 7.87 -7.02 7.89
CA PRO A 31 7.11 -5.88 7.37
C PRO A 31 7.29 -4.63 8.23
N ILE A 32 7.54 -3.49 7.60
CA ILE A 32 7.47 -2.16 8.21
C ILE A 32 6.04 -1.95 8.70
N ASP A 33 5.87 -1.39 9.89
CA ASP A 33 4.60 -0.80 10.29
C ASP A 33 4.35 0.44 9.42
N PHE A 34 3.58 0.27 8.34
CA PHE A 34 3.31 1.32 7.38
C PHE A 34 2.54 2.50 7.97
N LYS A 35 1.91 2.35 9.16
CA LYS A 35 1.38 3.51 9.93
C LYS A 35 2.47 4.55 10.23
N HIS A 36 3.74 4.14 10.15
CA HIS A 36 4.91 4.98 10.33
C HIS A 36 5.80 5.06 9.07
N ILE A 37 5.25 4.83 7.88
CA ILE A 37 6.01 4.91 6.62
C ILE A 37 6.66 6.28 6.42
N THR A 38 6.00 7.34 6.89
CA THR A 38 6.52 8.72 6.93
C THR A 38 7.82 8.87 7.73
N ARG A 39 8.09 7.99 8.71
CA ARG A 39 9.37 7.94 9.44
C ARG A 39 10.49 7.32 8.62
N HIS A 40 10.16 6.35 7.77
CA HIS A 40 11.13 5.64 6.94
C HIS A 40 11.36 6.33 5.60
N VAL A 41 10.36 7.05 5.10
CA VAL A 41 10.40 7.80 3.85
C VAL A 41 9.99 9.26 4.12
N PRO A 42 10.89 10.10 4.68
CA PRO A 42 10.56 11.45 5.11
C PRO A 42 10.06 12.37 3.99
N VAL A 43 10.38 12.07 2.73
CA VAL A 43 9.87 12.82 1.57
C VAL A 43 8.35 12.76 1.46
N LEU A 44 7.72 11.67 1.94
CA LEU A 44 6.26 11.55 1.97
C LEU A 44 5.62 12.53 2.96
N SER A 45 6.30 12.84 4.07
CA SER A 45 5.82 13.80 5.07
C SER A 45 5.78 15.25 4.57
N ASN A 46 6.62 15.57 3.57
CA ASN A 46 6.71 16.91 2.99
C ASN A 46 5.91 17.05 1.67
N SER A 47 5.11 16.04 1.34
CA SER A 47 4.39 15.99 0.07
C SER A 47 3.16 16.91 0.02
N GLY A 48 2.66 17.35 1.17
CA GLY A 48 1.41 18.12 1.28
C GLY A 48 0.14 17.27 1.19
N PHE A 49 0.27 15.94 1.13
CA PHE A 49 -0.84 14.99 1.16
C PHE A 49 -1.10 14.47 2.57
N ASN A 50 -2.37 14.20 2.89
CA ASN A 50 -2.71 13.38 4.05
C ASN A 50 -2.55 11.91 3.67
N LEU A 51 -1.55 11.23 4.24
CA LEU A 51 -1.22 9.85 3.91
C LEU A 51 -1.62 8.92 5.04
N GLU A 52 -2.53 8.00 4.72
CA GLU A 52 -2.84 6.85 5.57
C GLU A 52 -2.38 5.56 4.92
N SER A 53 -2.28 4.48 5.69
CA SER A 53 -1.87 3.20 5.14
C SER A 53 -2.54 2.02 5.80
N VAL A 54 -2.71 0.97 5.00
CA VAL A 54 -3.20 -0.33 5.44
C VAL A 54 -2.26 -1.40 4.87
N SER A 55 -1.96 -2.39 5.69
CA SER A 55 -1.13 -3.53 5.30
C SER A 55 -1.97 -4.80 5.23
N PHE A 56 -1.70 -5.65 4.25
CA PHE A 56 -2.19 -7.01 4.26
C PHE A 56 -1.56 -7.79 5.40
N ASP A 57 -2.37 -8.64 6.05
CA ASP A 57 -1.91 -9.61 7.01
C ASP A 57 -2.53 -10.99 6.66
N PRO A 58 -1.72 -12.00 6.31
CA PRO A 58 -0.30 -11.90 6.03
C PRO A 58 -0.03 -11.12 4.71
N VAL A 59 1.14 -10.47 4.63
CA VAL A 59 1.68 -9.98 3.36
C VAL A 59 2.05 -11.14 2.45
N LYS A 60 2.08 -10.91 1.13
CA LYS A 60 2.40 -11.96 0.15
C LYS A 60 3.59 -11.53 -0.73
N ASP A 61 4.47 -12.48 -1.03
CA ASP A 61 5.45 -12.27 -2.09
C ASP A 61 4.73 -12.14 -3.43
N SER A 62 5.23 -11.28 -4.34
CA SER A 62 4.55 -11.08 -5.62
C SER A 62 4.43 -12.35 -6.44
N SER A 63 5.42 -13.24 -6.37
CA SER A 63 5.39 -14.51 -7.09
C SER A 63 4.25 -15.44 -6.65
N ASP A 64 3.73 -15.25 -5.44
CA ASP A 64 2.65 -16.07 -4.89
C ASP A 64 1.26 -15.41 -5.03
N ILE A 65 1.13 -14.20 -5.59
CA ILE A 65 -0.17 -13.51 -5.69
C ILE A 65 -1.17 -14.28 -6.57
N ASP A 66 -2.40 -14.41 -6.06
CA ASP A 66 -3.49 -15.17 -6.66
C ASP A 66 -4.76 -14.30 -6.86
N PRO A 67 -5.78 -14.77 -7.61
CA PRO A 67 -6.99 -13.99 -7.85
C PRO A 67 -7.78 -13.60 -6.59
N VAL A 68 -7.73 -14.39 -5.51
CA VAL A 68 -8.40 -14.04 -4.24
C VAL A 68 -7.73 -12.82 -3.64
N PHE A 69 -6.41 -12.72 -3.79
CA PHE A 69 -5.66 -11.55 -3.35
C PHE A 69 -6.01 -10.29 -4.16
N TRP A 70 -6.27 -10.42 -5.47
CA TRP A 70 -6.76 -9.31 -6.29
C TRP A 70 -8.14 -8.82 -5.85
N VAL A 71 -9.07 -9.74 -5.57
CA VAL A 71 -10.40 -9.39 -5.04
C VAL A 71 -10.26 -8.62 -3.73
N ARG A 72 -9.41 -9.08 -2.80
CA ARG A 72 -9.16 -8.36 -1.54
C ARG A 72 -8.58 -6.96 -1.75
N MET A 73 -7.71 -6.76 -2.74
CA MET A 73 -7.22 -5.42 -3.08
C MET A 73 -8.35 -4.52 -3.58
N ALA A 74 -9.19 -5.02 -4.50
CA ALA A 74 -10.34 -4.29 -5.01
C ALA A 74 -11.33 -3.93 -3.90
N GLU A 75 -11.66 -4.88 -3.00
CA GLU A 75 -12.54 -4.64 -1.84
C GLU A 75 -12.01 -3.57 -0.90
N ILE A 76 -10.68 -3.53 -0.64
CA ILE A 76 -10.09 -2.47 0.18
C ILE A 76 -10.26 -1.11 -0.48
N ILE A 77 -10.03 -1.03 -1.81
CA ILE A 77 -10.19 0.22 -2.55
C ILE A 77 -11.66 0.65 -2.55
N GLU A 78 -12.58 -0.26 -2.87
CA GLU A 78 -14.03 -0.01 -2.91
C GLU A 78 -14.56 0.50 -1.56
N HIS A 79 -14.23 -0.18 -0.45
CA HIS A 79 -14.66 0.23 0.88
C HIS A 79 -14.15 1.61 1.32
N ASN A 80 -13.06 2.10 0.69
CA ASN A 80 -12.42 3.36 1.02
C ASN A 80 -12.60 4.41 -0.09
N TYR A 81 -13.33 4.09 -1.16
CA TYR A 81 -13.37 4.89 -2.39
C TYR A 81 -13.82 6.34 -2.16
N ASP A 82 -14.82 6.53 -1.30
CA ASP A 82 -15.35 7.86 -0.97
C ASP A 82 -14.58 8.58 0.15
N ASN A 83 -13.67 7.88 0.83
CA ASN A 83 -12.92 8.41 1.98
C ASN A 83 -11.56 9.02 1.58
N TYR A 84 -11.08 8.73 0.37
CA TYR A 84 -9.76 9.15 -0.10
C TYR A 84 -9.82 9.66 -1.54
N ASP A 85 -8.95 10.62 -1.86
CA ASP A 85 -8.83 11.19 -3.20
C ASP A 85 -8.00 10.32 -4.15
N GLY A 86 -7.27 9.34 -3.62
CA GLY A 86 -6.46 8.42 -4.41
C GLY A 86 -5.87 7.26 -3.64
N PHE A 87 -5.36 6.29 -4.38
CA PHE A 87 -4.80 5.05 -3.84
C PHE A 87 -3.41 4.78 -4.42
N VAL A 88 -2.51 4.28 -3.58
CA VAL A 88 -1.19 3.80 -3.98
C VAL A 88 -1.04 2.36 -3.50
N VAL A 89 -0.94 1.41 -4.42
CA VAL A 89 -0.70 0.00 -4.08
C VAL A 89 0.80 -0.29 -4.12
N LEU A 90 1.39 -0.57 -2.97
CA LEU A 90 2.77 -1.04 -2.86
C LEU A 90 2.79 -2.56 -3.06
N HIS A 91 3.48 -2.99 -4.11
CA HIS A 91 3.41 -4.35 -4.62
C HIS A 91 4.80 -4.83 -5.06
N GLY A 92 5.06 -6.13 -4.92
CA GLY A 92 6.29 -6.76 -5.43
C GLY A 92 6.34 -6.76 -6.96
N THR A 93 7.54 -6.79 -7.54
CA THR A 93 7.72 -6.52 -8.98
C THR A 93 7.29 -7.65 -9.91
N ASP A 94 7.33 -8.91 -9.46
CA ASP A 94 7.23 -10.07 -10.36
C ASP A 94 5.88 -10.17 -11.07
N THR A 95 4.81 -9.82 -10.36
CA THR A 95 3.43 -9.93 -10.85
C THR A 95 2.68 -8.60 -10.84
N MET A 96 3.37 -7.48 -10.62
CA MET A 96 2.76 -6.14 -10.56
C MET A 96 1.90 -5.82 -11.79
N ALA A 97 2.40 -6.15 -12.99
CA ALA A 97 1.66 -5.91 -14.23
C ALA A 97 0.37 -6.74 -14.34
N TYR A 98 0.38 -7.98 -13.82
CA TYR A 98 -0.81 -8.85 -13.80
C TYR A 98 -1.85 -8.32 -12.83
N SER A 99 -1.43 -7.98 -11.60
CA SER A 99 -2.31 -7.37 -10.60
C SER A 99 -2.91 -6.04 -11.07
N ALA A 100 -2.09 -5.16 -11.68
CA ALA A 100 -2.58 -3.90 -12.25
C ALA A 100 -3.61 -4.13 -13.37
N SER A 101 -3.35 -5.11 -14.25
CA SER A 101 -4.29 -5.48 -15.32
C SER A 101 -5.60 -6.01 -14.73
N ALA A 102 -5.54 -6.92 -13.74
CA ALA A 102 -6.71 -7.47 -13.08
C ALA A 102 -7.56 -6.36 -12.41
N LEU A 103 -6.93 -5.48 -11.64
CA LEU A 103 -7.61 -4.35 -10.99
C LEU A 103 -8.25 -3.40 -12.01
N SER A 104 -7.61 -3.16 -13.16
CA SER A 104 -8.18 -2.30 -14.21
C SER A 104 -9.50 -2.81 -14.81
N PHE A 105 -9.79 -4.10 -14.69
CA PHE A 105 -11.07 -4.70 -15.11
C PHE A 105 -12.06 -4.87 -13.95
N MET A 106 -11.58 -4.88 -12.71
CA MET A 106 -12.43 -5.03 -11.51
C MET A 106 -13.04 -3.69 -11.06
N MET A 107 -12.46 -2.57 -11.48
CA MET A 107 -12.82 -1.20 -11.10
C MET A 107 -13.54 -0.43 -12.21
#